data_AF-A0A2Z5KCP2-F1
#
_entry.id   AF-A0A2Z5KCP2-F1
#
_cell.length_a   1.000
_cell.length_b   1.000
_cell.length_c   1.000
_cell.angle_alpha   90.00
_cell.angle_beta   90.00
_cell.angle_gamma   90.00
#
_symmetry.space_group_name_H-M   'P 1'
#
loop_
_entity.id
_entity.type
_entity.pdbx_description
1 polymer ?
#
loop_
_entity_poly.entity_id
_entity_poly.type
_entity_poly.pdbx_seq_one_letter_code
_entity_poly.pdbx_strand_id
1 'polypeptide(L)'
;MVLADVSAIERLLVCPRCLAPLLARPGGFHCARPDCLYHAPLAFPVAGRWPVLVDFERSVVDREALIATSGGTSSRGARPSGADGLPAPLRRILKPPNRAAARNVDLLLRGLPGQASRLLVVGGATVGNGVGAIYRDPRVQVIGFDIVGGPVTQLIADAHQIPLPPASVDAVLVQAVLEHVLDPPRVVAEIHRVLRDRGLVYAETPFLQQVHAGAHDFTRFTASGHRYLFRRFEELAAGPITGPGTQLLLSVDHLVRGLTRSALAGRATRALLFWLRALDALVPERYAMDDATAFYFLGRKRDGEMPAAEILTYYRGAQS
;
A
#
# COMPACT_ATOMS: atom_id res chain seq x y z
N MET A 1 13.91 0.88 -13.69
CA MET A 1 13.22 1.21 -12.43
C MET A 1 14.27 1.41 -11.36
N VAL A 2 14.15 2.43 -10.52
CA VAL A 2 15.15 2.80 -9.49
C VAL A 2 15.00 1.97 -8.20
N LEU A 3 14.90 0.65 -8.36
CA LEU A 3 14.92 -0.26 -7.22
C LEU A 3 16.29 -0.21 -6.55
N ALA A 4 16.32 -0.18 -5.22
CA ALA A 4 17.55 -0.25 -4.46
C ALA A 4 18.29 -1.57 -4.75
N ASP A 5 19.62 -1.54 -4.67
CA ASP A 5 20.42 -2.75 -4.81
C ASP A 5 20.12 -3.72 -3.65
N VAL A 6 19.94 -5.01 -3.95
CA VAL A 6 19.60 -6.02 -2.93
C VAL A 6 20.68 -6.11 -1.86
N SER A 7 21.97 -6.02 -2.23
CA SER A 7 23.09 -6.02 -1.27
C SER A 7 23.15 -4.75 -0.40
N ALA A 8 22.58 -3.65 -0.88
CA ALA A 8 22.41 -2.44 -0.08
C ALA A 8 21.25 -2.58 0.92
N ILE A 9 20.17 -3.26 0.52
CA ILE A 9 19.03 -3.59 1.41
C ILE A 9 19.45 -4.58 2.48
N GLU A 10 20.20 -5.63 2.14
CA GLU A 10 20.58 -6.69 3.07
C GLU A 10 21.25 -6.16 4.35
N ARG A 11 22.08 -5.13 4.20
CA ARG A 11 22.76 -4.45 5.32
C ARG A 11 21.82 -3.64 6.22
N LEU A 12 20.63 -3.31 5.73
CA LEU A 12 19.59 -2.61 6.47
C LEU A 12 18.57 -3.58 7.09
N LEU A 13 18.63 -4.88 6.79
CA LEU A 13 17.63 -5.82 7.29
C LEU A 13 17.84 -6.11 8.79
N VAL A 14 16.74 -6.10 9.52
CA VAL A 14 16.69 -6.52 10.93
C VAL A 14 15.66 -7.61 11.13
N CYS A 15 15.82 -8.38 12.20
CA CYS A 15 14.89 -9.44 12.55
C CYS A 15 13.49 -8.85 12.84
N PRO A 16 12.41 -9.31 12.16
CA PRO A 16 11.04 -8.82 12.39
C PRO A 16 10.53 -9.11 13.81
N ARG A 17 11.15 -10.05 14.54
CA ARG A 17 10.80 -10.40 15.91
C ARG A 17 11.38 -9.45 16.95
N CYS A 18 12.67 -9.16 16.86
CA CYS A 18 13.44 -8.53 17.95
C CYS A 18 14.30 -7.34 17.52
N LEU A 19 14.25 -6.98 16.23
CA LEU A 19 15.01 -5.89 15.61
C LEU A 19 16.54 -6.02 15.68
N ALA A 20 17.06 -7.17 16.11
CA ALA A 20 18.49 -7.44 16.05
C ALA A 20 18.97 -7.58 14.60
N PRO A 21 20.25 -7.31 14.31
CA PRO A 21 20.83 -7.52 12.98
C PRO A 21 20.63 -8.95 12.47
N LEU A 22 20.49 -9.10 11.16
CA LEU A 22 20.47 -10.39 10.50
C LEU A 22 21.87 -10.76 9.98
N LEU A 23 22.20 -12.04 10.08
CA LEU A 23 23.42 -12.63 9.55
C LEU A 23 23.07 -13.46 8.30
N ALA A 24 23.64 -13.08 7.17
CA ALA A 24 23.47 -13.79 5.90
C ALA A 24 24.26 -15.12 5.90
N ARG A 25 23.63 -16.17 5.36
CA ARG A 25 24.22 -17.50 5.11
C ARG A 25 23.78 -17.99 3.72
N PRO A 26 24.47 -18.97 3.12
CA PRO A 26 23.99 -19.57 1.88
C PRO A 26 22.55 -20.07 2.03
N GLY A 27 21.63 -19.50 1.25
CA GLY A 27 20.20 -19.88 1.24
C GLY A 27 19.28 -19.13 2.21
N GLY A 28 19.77 -18.18 3.03
CA GLY A 28 18.90 -17.45 3.95
C GLY A 28 19.59 -16.57 4.99
N PHE A 29 18.79 -16.11 5.95
CA PHE A 29 19.20 -15.26 7.06
C PHE A 29 18.84 -15.91 8.40
N HIS A 30 19.57 -15.52 9.44
CA HIS A 30 19.23 -15.82 10.83
C HIS A 30 19.51 -14.62 11.72
N CYS A 31 18.84 -14.57 12.86
CA CYS A 31 18.98 -13.51 13.84
C CYS A 31 20.34 -13.59 14.54
N ALA A 32 21.05 -12.46 14.67
CA ALA A 32 22.30 -12.40 15.41
C ALA A 32 22.13 -12.61 16.92
N ARG A 33 20.92 -12.46 17.46
CA ARG A 33 20.66 -12.52 18.90
C ARG A 33 20.46 -13.96 19.37
N PRO A 34 21.29 -14.50 20.30
CA PRO A 34 21.25 -15.92 20.68
C PRO A 34 19.95 -16.43 21.32
N ASP A 35 19.23 -15.56 22.03
CA ASP A 35 17.97 -15.86 22.72
C ASP A 35 16.73 -15.74 21.81
N CYS A 36 16.91 -15.31 20.55
CA CYS A 36 15.82 -15.15 19.61
C CYS A 36 15.43 -16.49 18.99
N LEU A 37 14.12 -16.74 18.85
CA LEU A 37 13.59 -17.91 18.13
C LEU A 37 14.20 -18.07 16.73
N TYR A 38 14.48 -16.94 16.07
CA TYR A 38 15.05 -16.91 14.72
C TYR A 38 16.59 -16.95 14.70
N HIS A 39 17.27 -17.23 15.83
CA HIS A 39 18.72 -17.42 15.87
C HIS A 39 19.16 -18.69 15.14
N ALA A 40 18.29 -19.70 15.10
CA ALA A 40 18.54 -20.96 14.43
C ALA A 40 18.98 -20.73 12.97
N PRO A 41 19.91 -21.54 12.43
CA PRO A 41 20.34 -21.42 11.04
C PRO A 41 19.15 -21.47 10.06
N LEU A 42 19.15 -20.58 9.07
CA LEU A 42 18.14 -20.51 8.01
C LEU A 42 16.69 -20.28 8.50
N ALA A 43 16.52 -19.62 9.65
CA ALA A 43 15.19 -19.28 10.16
C ALA A 43 14.40 -18.36 9.20
N PHE A 44 15.09 -17.59 8.37
CA PHE A 44 14.52 -16.77 7.30
C PHE A 44 15.02 -17.25 5.93
N PRO A 45 14.24 -18.06 5.19
CA PRO A 45 14.68 -18.63 3.92
C PRO A 45 14.67 -17.60 2.78
N VAL A 46 15.30 -17.94 1.66
CA VAL A 46 15.12 -17.24 0.38
C VAL A 46 14.13 -18.01 -0.49
N ALA A 47 13.12 -17.33 -1.02
CA ALA A 47 12.12 -17.88 -1.92
C ALA A 47 12.36 -17.33 -3.33
N GLY A 48 12.92 -18.16 -4.23
CA GLY A 48 13.39 -17.71 -5.53
C GLY A 48 14.51 -16.67 -5.37
N ARG A 49 14.17 -15.39 -5.59
CA ARG A 49 15.10 -14.25 -5.43
C ARG A 49 14.81 -13.39 -4.19
N TRP A 50 13.78 -13.71 -3.42
CA TRP A 50 13.28 -12.84 -2.35
C TRP A 50 13.67 -13.39 -0.97
N PRO A 51 14.38 -12.60 -0.14
CA PRO A 51 14.48 -12.87 1.29
C PRO A 51 13.08 -12.92 1.92
N VAL A 52 12.78 -13.95 2.71
CA VAL A 52 11.52 -14.10 3.45
C VAL A 52 11.74 -13.73 4.92
N LEU A 53 11.28 -12.55 5.31
CA LEU A 53 11.48 -11.96 6.63
C LEU A 53 10.12 -11.81 7.35
N VAL A 54 9.46 -12.95 7.57
CA VAL A 54 8.15 -13.03 8.24
C VAL A 54 8.33 -13.71 9.59
N ASP A 55 7.78 -13.10 10.64
CA ASP A 55 7.60 -13.75 11.95
C ASP A 55 6.28 -14.55 11.90
N PHE A 56 6.37 -15.80 11.45
CA PHE A 56 5.22 -16.69 11.23
C PHE A 56 4.39 -16.96 12.50
N GLU A 57 4.96 -16.79 13.70
CA GLU A 57 4.22 -16.91 14.97
C GLU A 57 3.26 -15.75 15.21
N ARG A 58 3.46 -14.63 14.50
CA ARG A 58 2.67 -13.38 14.66
C ARG A 58 2.04 -12.91 13.36
N SER A 59 2.14 -13.72 12.30
CA SER A 59 1.60 -13.43 10.98
C SER A 59 0.52 -14.45 10.62
N VAL A 60 -0.45 -14.02 9.83
CA VAL A 60 -1.43 -14.93 9.21
C VAL A 60 -0.91 -15.57 7.94
N VAL A 61 0.29 -15.19 7.49
CA VAL A 61 0.92 -15.78 6.32
C VAL A 61 1.37 -17.20 6.67
N ASP A 62 0.86 -18.17 5.94
CA ASP A 62 1.27 -19.56 6.11
C ASP A 62 2.64 -19.82 5.45
N ARG A 63 3.55 -20.43 6.22
CA ARG A 63 4.93 -20.69 5.79
C ARG A 63 4.99 -21.66 4.61
N GLU A 64 4.23 -22.74 4.67
CA GLU A 64 4.25 -23.80 3.66
C GLU A 64 3.66 -23.32 2.34
N ALA A 65 2.53 -22.61 2.40
CA ALA A 65 1.89 -21.98 1.26
C ALA A 65 2.82 -20.97 0.58
N LEU A 66 3.55 -20.16 1.36
CA LEU A 66 4.47 -19.17 0.82
C LEU A 66 5.65 -19.83 0.09
N ILE A 67 6.26 -20.86 0.70
CA ILE A 67 7.38 -21.59 0.09
C ILE A 67 6.92 -22.34 -1.16
N ALA A 68 5.77 -23.03 -1.12
CA ALA A 68 5.21 -23.75 -2.25
C ALA A 68 4.92 -22.83 -3.44
N THR A 69 4.43 -21.61 -3.17
CA THR A 69 4.13 -20.61 -4.20
C THR A 69 5.40 -19.97 -4.76
N SER A 70 6.49 -19.98 -4.01
CA SER A 70 7.76 -19.38 -4.41
C SER A 70 8.70 -20.35 -5.15
N GLY A 71 8.51 -21.66 -4.97
CA GLY A 71 9.22 -22.71 -5.73
C GLY A 71 8.63 -22.98 -7.11
N GLY A 72 7.40 -22.54 -7.38
CA GLY A 72 6.80 -22.52 -8.71
C GLY A 72 7.05 -21.19 -9.41
N THR A 73 7.38 -21.22 -10.69
CA THR A 73 7.39 -20.05 -11.58
C THR A 73 6.03 -19.35 -11.71
N SER A 74 4.99 -19.85 -11.05
CA SER A 74 3.65 -19.28 -11.02
C SER A 74 3.51 -18.27 -9.88
N SER A 75 3.85 -17.02 -10.19
CA SER A 75 3.38 -15.86 -9.45
C SER A 75 1.86 -15.94 -9.25
N ARG A 76 1.39 -16.34 -8.06
CA ARG A 76 0.04 -15.99 -7.57
C ARG A 76 -0.04 -14.52 -7.16
N GLY A 77 0.99 -13.72 -7.43
CA GLY A 77 0.90 -12.26 -7.46
C GLY A 77 -0.23 -11.84 -8.40
N ALA A 78 -0.98 -10.82 -7.97
CA ALA A 78 -2.18 -10.27 -8.63
C ALA A 78 -2.25 -10.62 -10.12
N ARG A 79 -3.19 -11.50 -10.51
CA ARG A 79 -3.45 -11.77 -11.93
C ARG A 79 -3.60 -10.40 -12.61
N PRO A 80 -2.85 -10.11 -13.71
CA PRO A 80 -3.01 -8.85 -14.41
C PRO A 80 -4.49 -8.66 -14.68
N SER A 81 -5.01 -7.47 -14.37
CA SER A 81 -6.41 -7.20 -14.68
C SER A 81 -6.56 -7.41 -16.18
N GLY A 82 -7.69 -7.96 -16.64
CA GLY A 82 -7.91 -8.15 -18.08
C GLY A 82 -7.76 -6.84 -18.89
N ALA A 83 -7.79 -5.69 -18.23
CA ALA A 83 -7.54 -4.38 -18.82
C ALA A 83 -6.06 -4.07 -19.08
N ASP A 84 -5.12 -4.69 -18.38
CA ASP A 84 -3.69 -4.40 -18.51
C ASP A 84 -3.12 -4.88 -19.86
N GLY A 85 -3.76 -5.87 -20.50
CA GLY A 85 -3.45 -6.35 -21.85
C GLY A 85 -4.12 -5.59 -23.01
N LEU A 86 -4.92 -4.56 -22.72
CA LEU A 86 -5.66 -3.81 -23.75
C LEU A 86 -4.85 -2.62 -24.30
N PRO A 87 -5.12 -2.17 -25.54
CA PRO A 87 -4.54 -0.95 -26.09
C PRO A 87 -4.77 0.27 -25.19
N ALA A 88 -3.83 1.21 -25.20
CA ALA A 88 -3.83 2.39 -24.34
C ALA A 88 -5.16 3.15 -24.24
N PRO A 89 -5.91 3.46 -25.33
CA PRO A 89 -7.18 4.18 -25.21
C PRO A 89 -8.23 3.37 -24.44
N LEU A 90 -8.37 2.08 -24.73
CA LEU A 90 -9.35 1.22 -24.06
C LEU A 90 -8.98 0.93 -22.60
N ARG A 91 -7.68 0.75 -22.32
CA ARG A 91 -7.17 0.63 -20.95
C ARG A 91 -7.47 1.87 -20.13
N ARG A 92 -7.31 3.08 -20.69
CA ARG A 92 -7.60 4.36 -20.00
C ARG A 92 -9.08 4.53 -19.67
N ILE A 93 -9.98 3.95 -20.46
CA ILE A 93 -11.42 3.95 -20.18
C ILE A 93 -11.74 2.96 -19.04
N LEU A 94 -11.18 1.75 -19.09
CA LEU A 94 -11.49 0.72 -18.11
C LEU A 94 -10.79 0.91 -16.75
N LYS A 95 -9.56 1.42 -16.77
CA LYS A 95 -8.70 1.70 -15.61
C LYS A 95 -8.12 3.11 -15.76
N PRO A 96 -8.91 4.15 -15.44
CA PRO A 96 -8.46 5.53 -15.58
C PRO A 96 -7.26 5.81 -14.67
N PRO A 97 -6.35 6.71 -15.08
CA PRO A 97 -5.20 7.06 -14.28
C PRO A 97 -5.64 7.75 -12.98
N ASN A 98 -5.08 7.31 -11.85
CA ASN A 98 -5.29 7.99 -10.57
C ASN A 98 -4.50 9.31 -10.56
N ARG A 99 -5.20 10.40 -10.88
CA ARG A 99 -4.60 11.75 -10.94
C ARG A 99 -4.28 12.32 -9.56
N ALA A 100 -5.07 11.96 -8.54
CA ALA A 100 -4.80 12.36 -7.16
C ALA A 100 -3.47 11.76 -6.68
N ALA A 101 -3.25 10.46 -6.90
CA ALA A 101 -1.96 9.80 -6.66
C ALA A 101 -0.82 10.49 -7.38
N ALA A 102 -0.95 10.73 -8.69
CA ALA A 102 0.11 11.34 -9.47
C ALA A 102 0.53 12.72 -8.93
N ARG A 103 -0.44 13.56 -8.53
CA ARG A 103 -0.19 14.87 -7.94
C ARG A 103 0.48 14.75 -6.56
N ASN A 104 -0.02 13.89 -5.69
CA ASN A 104 0.52 13.73 -4.34
C ASN A 104 1.90 13.07 -4.33
N VAL A 105 2.18 12.18 -5.27
CA VAL A 105 3.51 11.62 -5.48
C VAL A 105 4.50 12.68 -5.93
N ASP A 106 4.12 13.58 -6.81
CA ASP A 106 4.96 14.71 -7.17
C ASP A 106 5.26 15.62 -5.95
N LEU A 107 4.25 15.91 -5.12
CA LEU A 107 4.45 16.61 -3.85
C LEU A 107 5.39 15.85 -2.90
N LEU A 108 5.23 14.53 -2.77
CA LEU A 108 6.10 13.68 -1.97
C LEU A 108 7.54 13.74 -2.47
N LEU A 109 7.76 13.57 -3.78
CA LEU A 109 9.09 13.58 -4.41
C LEU A 109 9.79 14.95 -4.30
N ARG A 110 9.03 16.05 -4.25
CA ARG A 110 9.57 17.40 -3.99
C ARG A 110 9.95 17.60 -2.53
N GLY A 111 9.28 16.92 -1.62
CA GLY A 111 9.54 16.99 -0.17
C GLY A 111 10.71 16.11 0.30
N LEU A 112 11.31 15.30 -0.58
CA LEU A 112 12.45 14.45 -0.24
C LEU A 112 13.75 15.27 -0.06
N PRO A 113 14.63 14.88 0.87
CA PRO A 113 15.80 15.67 1.28
C PRO A 113 16.93 15.76 0.24
N GLY A 114 16.89 14.99 -0.85
CA GLY A 114 17.88 15.09 -1.92
C GLY A 114 18.15 13.77 -2.66
N GLN A 115 19.36 13.63 -3.19
CA GLN A 115 19.80 12.44 -3.92
C GLN A 115 19.87 11.20 -3.00
N ALA A 116 19.56 10.04 -3.56
CA ALA A 116 19.55 8.74 -2.87
C ALA A 116 18.58 8.63 -1.67
N SER A 117 17.45 9.34 -1.69
CA SER A 117 16.41 9.22 -0.68
C SER A 117 15.80 7.82 -0.71
N ARG A 118 15.68 7.17 0.46
CA ARG A 118 15.13 5.82 0.58
C ARG A 118 13.62 5.88 0.72
N LEU A 119 12.90 5.27 -0.22
CA LEU A 119 11.45 5.21 -0.21
C LEU A 119 10.99 3.76 -0.06
N LEU A 120 10.30 3.46 1.04
CA LEU A 120 9.73 2.16 1.31
C LEU A 120 8.35 2.04 0.64
N VAL A 121 8.12 0.99 -0.12
CA VAL A 121 6.80 0.65 -0.67
C VAL A 121 6.27 -0.57 0.06
N VAL A 122 5.19 -0.35 0.82
CA VAL A 122 4.40 -1.40 1.48
C VAL A 122 3.35 -1.88 0.48
N GLY A 123 3.28 -3.19 0.22
CA GLY A 123 2.41 -3.75 -0.83
C GLY A 123 3.03 -3.69 -2.23
N GLY A 124 4.35 -3.90 -2.31
CA GLY A 124 5.16 -3.76 -3.51
C GLY A 124 5.07 -4.91 -4.53
N ALA A 125 4.03 -5.74 -4.54
CA ALA A 125 3.89 -6.79 -5.56
C ALA A 125 3.83 -6.23 -6.98
N THR A 126 3.16 -5.10 -7.20
CA THR A 126 3.06 -4.42 -8.50
C THR A 126 3.17 -2.90 -8.35
N VAL A 127 3.38 -2.19 -9.46
CA VAL A 127 3.37 -0.72 -9.45
C VAL A 127 1.92 -0.22 -9.40
N GLY A 128 1.58 0.50 -8.33
CA GLY A 128 0.25 1.08 -8.14
C GLY A 128 -0.15 2.10 -9.23
N ASN A 129 -1.45 2.37 -9.33
CA ASN A 129 -1.98 3.35 -10.28
C ASN A 129 -1.61 4.77 -9.82
N GLY A 130 -0.97 5.56 -10.69
CA GLY A 130 -0.59 6.95 -10.42
C GLY A 130 0.73 7.15 -9.69
N VAL A 131 1.37 6.08 -9.17
CA VAL A 131 2.61 6.19 -8.38
C VAL A 131 3.90 5.88 -9.15
N GLY A 132 3.80 5.59 -10.46
CA GLY A 132 4.94 5.16 -11.26
C GLY A 132 6.10 6.16 -11.36
N ALA A 133 5.89 7.44 -11.03
CA ALA A 133 6.97 8.44 -11.00
C ALA A 133 8.07 8.09 -9.97
N ILE A 134 7.70 7.49 -8.83
CA ILE A 134 8.64 7.05 -7.80
C ILE A 134 9.70 6.10 -8.38
N TYR A 135 9.27 5.14 -9.21
CA TYR A 135 10.16 4.15 -9.81
C TYR A 135 11.02 4.68 -10.97
N ARG A 136 10.83 5.94 -11.37
CA ARG A 136 11.59 6.60 -12.45
C ARG A 136 12.48 7.73 -11.95
N ASP A 137 12.29 8.21 -10.73
CA ASP A 137 13.08 9.32 -10.19
C ASP A 137 14.49 8.82 -9.77
N PRO A 138 15.58 9.26 -10.42
CA PRO A 138 16.94 8.80 -10.13
C PRO A 138 17.43 9.19 -8.73
N ARG A 139 16.73 10.11 -8.05
CA ARG A 139 17.06 10.52 -6.69
C ARG A 139 16.52 9.55 -5.64
N VAL A 140 15.68 8.60 -6.02
CA VAL A 140 15.00 7.68 -5.09
C VAL A 140 15.59 6.29 -5.16
N GLN A 141 15.83 5.69 -4.00
CA GLN A 141 16.13 4.27 -3.85
C GLN A 141 14.88 3.58 -3.30
N VAL A 142 14.17 2.87 -4.17
CA VAL A 142 12.93 2.19 -3.79
C VAL A 142 13.25 0.88 -3.10
N ILE A 143 12.65 0.66 -1.93
CA ILE A 143 12.66 -0.62 -1.19
C ILE A 143 11.21 -1.12 -1.20
N GLY A 144 10.90 -2.10 -2.04
CA GLY A 144 9.56 -2.68 -2.16
C GLY A 144 9.46 -4.01 -1.42
N PHE A 145 8.44 -4.16 -0.58
CA PHE A 145 8.10 -5.46 0.03
C PHE A 145 6.61 -5.73 -0.01
N ASP A 146 6.27 -7.02 0.04
CA ASP A 146 4.91 -7.52 0.05
C ASP A 146 4.88 -8.88 0.76
N ILE A 147 3.71 -9.41 1.09
CA ILE A 147 3.56 -10.79 1.55
C ILE A 147 3.65 -11.80 0.39
N VAL A 148 3.61 -11.33 -0.86
CA VAL A 148 3.81 -12.16 -2.07
C VAL A 148 4.92 -11.63 -2.98
N GLY A 149 5.60 -12.55 -3.67
CA GLY A 149 6.60 -12.19 -4.68
C GLY A 149 5.99 -11.51 -5.92
N GLY A 150 6.65 -10.46 -6.41
CA GLY A 150 6.23 -9.69 -7.57
C GLY A 150 7.38 -9.04 -8.35
N PRO A 151 7.10 -8.41 -9.50
CA PRO A 151 8.14 -7.80 -10.35
C PRO A 151 8.97 -6.72 -9.64
N VAL A 152 8.34 -5.94 -8.75
CA VAL A 152 8.99 -4.85 -8.01
C VAL A 152 9.18 -5.13 -6.52
N THR A 153 8.84 -6.35 -6.07
CA THR A 153 9.14 -6.86 -4.73
C THR A 153 10.63 -7.20 -4.63
N GLN A 154 11.28 -6.75 -3.55
CA GLN A 154 12.69 -7.04 -3.25
C GLN A 154 12.83 -7.96 -2.04
N LEU A 155 11.86 -7.95 -1.12
CA LEU A 155 11.78 -8.88 0.00
C LEU A 155 10.32 -9.23 0.31
N ILE A 156 10.10 -10.40 0.87
CA ILE A 156 8.80 -10.86 1.35
C ILE A 156 8.74 -10.59 2.86
N ALA A 157 7.77 -9.81 3.31
CA ALA A 157 7.60 -9.48 4.72
C ALA A 157 6.17 -9.09 5.07
N ASP A 158 5.84 -9.18 6.37
CA ASP A 158 4.58 -8.73 6.93
C ASP A 158 4.69 -7.27 7.38
N ALA A 159 3.76 -6.42 6.94
CA ALA A 159 3.73 -4.99 7.28
C ALA A 159 3.49 -4.72 8.78
N HIS A 160 2.98 -5.69 9.55
CA HIS A 160 2.86 -5.58 11.01
C HIS A 160 4.21 -5.65 11.73
N GLN A 161 5.28 -6.06 11.03
CA GLN A 161 6.65 -6.23 11.52
C GLN A 161 7.66 -5.90 10.41
N ILE A 162 7.77 -4.63 10.04
CA ILE A 162 8.63 -4.19 8.93
C ILE A 162 10.10 -4.48 9.28
N PRO A 163 10.83 -5.29 8.48
CA PRO A 163 12.17 -5.76 8.82
C PRO A 163 13.26 -4.72 8.51
N LEU A 164 13.00 -3.46 8.84
CA LEU A 164 13.93 -2.33 8.71
C LEU A 164 14.12 -1.66 10.08
N PRO A 165 15.29 -1.09 10.38
CA PRO A 165 15.55 -0.41 11.64
C PRO A 165 14.71 0.87 11.75
N PRO A 166 14.54 1.41 12.98
CA PRO A 166 13.91 2.71 13.15
C PRO A 166 14.68 3.79 12.38
N ALA A 167 13.99 4.84 11.95
CA ALA A 167 14.58 6.02 11.29
C ALA A 167 15.51 5.69 10.10
N SER A 168 15.13 4.70 9.28
CA SER A 168 15.96 4.16 8.20
C SER A 168 15.56 4.61 6.80
N VAL A 169 14.33 5.11 6.64
CA VAL A 169 13.77 5.56 5.34
C VAL A 169 13.26 7.00 5.40
N ASP A 170 13.31 7.69 4.26
CA ASP A 170 12.91 9.09 4.13
C ASP A 170 11.42 9.24 3.81
N ALA A 171 10.85 8.26 3.10
CA ALA A 171 9.44 8.22 2.78
C ALA A 171 8.86 6.80 2.75
N VAL A 172 7.54 6.71 2.92
CA VAL A 172 6.77 5.47 2.80
C VAL A 172 5.60 5.70 1.84
N LEU A 173 5.39 4.73 0.95
CA LEU A 173 4.20 4.58 0.11
C LEU A 173 3.42 3.35 0.58
N VAL A 174 2.13 3.52 0.88
CA VAL A 174 1.20 2.44 1.23
C VAL A 174 -0.14 2.63 0.50
N GLN A 175 -0.25 2.09 -0.70
CA GLN A 175 -1.42 2.29 -1.57
C GLN A 175 -2.27 1.03 -1.62
N ALA A 176 -3.52 1.11 -1.15
CA ALA A 176 -4.49 0.01 -1.18
C ALA A 176 -3.97 -1.27 -0.48
N VAL A 177 -3.51 -1.11 0.76
CA VAL A 177 -2.94 -2.17 1.59
C VAL A 177 -3.59 -2.22 2.97
N LEU A 178 -3.87 -1.08 3.59
CA LEU A 178 -4.33 -1.02 4.98
C LEU A 178 -5.74 -1.63 5.17
N GLU A 179 -6.52 -1.75 4.11
CA GLU A 179 -7.77 -2.51 4.10
C GLU A 179 -7.57 -4.04 4.14
N HIS A 180 -6.38 -4.51 3.76
CA HIS A 180 -6.01 -5.92 3.62
C HIS A 180 -5.15 -6.43 4.78
N VAL A 181 -4.98 -5.64 5.84
CA VAL A 181 -4.26 -6.03 7.06
C VAL A 181 -5.22 -6.13 8.25
N LEU A 182 -4.92 -7.03 9.18
CA LEU A 182 -5.78 -7.27 10.35
C LEU A 182 -5.69 -6.18 11.41
N ASP A 183 -4.52 -5.55 11.56
CA ASP A 183 -4.30 -4.46 12.51
C ASP A 183 -3.64 -3.26 11.80
N PRO A 184 -4.45 -2.44 11.09
CA PRO A 184 -3.95 -1.25 10.40
C PRO A 184 -3.23 -0.26 11.32
N PRO A 185 -3.70 0.01 12.57
CA PRO A 185 -2.97 0.85 13.51
C PRO A 185 -1.53 0.36 13.78
N ARG A 186 -1.31 -0.94 13.93
CA ARG A 186 0.03 -1.50 14.10
C ARG A 186 0.91 -1.31 12.87
N VAL A 187 0.37 -1.48 11.67
CA VAL A 187 1.11 -1.21 10.43
C VAL A 187 1.51 0.27 10.36
N VAL A 188 0.61 1.20 10.68
CA VAL A 188 0.94 2.64 10.70
C VAL A 188 1.95 2.99 11.80
N ALA A 189 1.95 2.29 12.92
CA ALA A 189 2.99 2.42 13.94
C ALA A 189 4.37 1.95 13.44
N GLU A 190 4.43 0.84 12.69
CA GLU A 190 5.67 0.39 12.04
C GLU A 190 6.16 1.37 10.97
N ILE A 191 5.25 1.94 10.18
CA ILE A 191 5.56 3.02 9.22
C ILE A 191 6.18 4.22 9.95
N HIS A 192 5.58 4.65 11.06
CA HIS A 192 6.13 5.74 11.88
C HIS A 192 7.52 5.39 12.44
N ARG A 193 7.72 4.15 12.90
CA ARG A 193 9.00 3.66 13.44
C ARG A 193 10.12 3.73 12.40
N VAL A 194 9.89 3.21 11.19
CA VAL A 194 10.94 3.12 10.16
C VAL A 194 11.23 4.47 9.50
N LEU A 195 10.28 5.41 9.50
CA LEU A 195 10.49 6.76 9.01
C LEU A 195 11.50 7.52 9.87
N ARG A 196 12.42 8.21 9.19
CA ARG A 196 13.25 9.26 9.79
C ARG A 196 12.38 10.40 10.31
N ASP A 197 12.96 11.22 11.16
CA ASP A 197 12.28 12.43 11.64
C ASP A 197 11.93 13.32 10.45
N ARG A 198 10.71 13.86 10.49
CA ARG A 198 10.11 14.61 9.37
C ARG A 198 9.97 13.81 8.06
N GLY A 199 10.11 12.49 8.09
CA GLY A 199 9.87 11.62 6.95
C GLY A 199 8.41 11.66 6.48
N LEU A 200 8.18 11.32 5.22
CA LEU A 200 6.87 11.47 4.57
C LEU A 200 6.14 10.13 4.44
N VAL A 201 4.81 10.14 4.54
CA VAL A 201 3.97 8.99 4.20
C VAL A 201 2.90 9.40 3.19
N TYR A 202 2.76 8.62 2.12
CA TYR A 202 1.59 8.66 1.25
C TYR A 202 0.79 7.37 1.38
N ALA A 203 -0.49 7.50 1.71
CA ALA A 203 -1.40 6.38 1.92
C ALA A 203 -2.68 6.54 1.09
N GLU A 204 -3.24 5.42 0.63
CA GLU A 204 -4.58 5.35 0.05
C GLU A 204 -5.36 4.17 0.64
N THR A 205 -6.62 4.39 1.02
CA THR A 205 -7.51 3.34 1.53
C THR A 205 -8.95 3.51 1.02
N PRO A 206 -9.68 2.40 0.80
CA PRO A 206 -11.06 2.41 0.33
C PRO A 206 -12.05 2.90 1.39
N PHE A 207 -13.11 3.56 0.92
CA PHE A 207 -14.27 3.99 1.71
C PHE A 207 -15.55 3.29 1.25
N LEU A 208 -16.23 3.79 0.22
CA LEU A 208 -17.46 3.16 -0.31
C LEU A 208 -17.20 2.16 -1.45
N GLN A 209 -15.93 1.79 -1.68
CA GLN A 209 -15.58 0.75 -2.64
C GLN A 209 -16.06 -0.63 -2.15
N GLN A 210 -16.66 -1.40 -3.06
CA GLN A 210 -17.10 -2.77 -2.81
C GLN A 210 -15.94 -3.68 -2.42
N VAL A 211 -16.29 -4.79 -1.75
CA VAL A 211 -15.33 -5.84 -1.38
C VAL A 211 -14.55 -6.30 -2.61
N HIS A 212 -13.24 -6.32 -2.48
CA HIS A 212 -12.28 -6.78 -3.47
C HIS A 212 -11.25 -7.68 -2.78
N ALA A 213 -10.37 -8.35 -3.52
CA ALA A 213 -9.42 -9.33 -2.96
C ALA A 213 -10.04 -10.50 -2.13
N GLY A 214 -11.37 -10.64 -2.11
CA GLY A 214 -12.07 -11.77 -1.48
C GLY A 214 -11.97 -11.75 0.03
N ALA A 215 -11.51 -12.86 0.63
CA ALA A 215 -11.41 -13.04 2.07
C ALA A 215 -10.34 -12.16 2.75
N HIS A 216 -9.51 -11.47 1.96
CA HIS A 216 -8.40 -10.66 2.46
C HIS A 216 -8.74 -9.17 2.54
N ASP A 217 -10.01 -8.81 2.72
CA ASP A 217 -10.48 -7.43 2.68
C ASP A 217 -11.35 -7.13 3.90
N PHE A 218 -10.73 -6.43 4.86
CA PHE A 218 -11.16 -6.43 6.26
C PHE A 218 -11.75 -5.09 6.71
N THR A 219 -11.20 -3.97 6.23
CA THR A 219 -11.49 -2.65 6.81
C THR A 219 -11.82 -1.59 5.76
N ARG A 220 -12.75 -0.68 6.09
CA ARG A 220 -13.06 0.53 5.34
C ARG A 220 -12.81 1.76 6.20
N PHE A 221 -12.35 2.83 5.58
CA PHE A 221 -12.07 4.08 6.29
C PHE A 221 -12.90 5.23 5.72
N THR A 222 -13.64 5.90 6.59
CA THR A 222 -14.15 7.25 6.31
C THR A 222 -12.99 8.24 6.28
N ALA A 223 -13.22 9.47 5.80
CA ALA A 223 -12.18 10.51 5.81
C ALA A 223 -11.60 10.77 7.22
N SER A 224 -12.47 10.89 8.22
CA SER A 224 -12.05 11.10 9.61
C SER A 224 -11.36 9.86 10.20
N GLY A 225 -11.86 8.65 9.90
CA GLY A 225 -11.21 7.41 10.33
C GLY A 225 -9.80 7.27 9.75
N HIS A 226 -9.64 7.59 8.46
CA HIS A 226 -8.34 7.60 7.79
C HIS A 226 -7.40 8.65 8.41
N ARG A 227 -7.90 9.87 8.67
CA ARG A 227 -7.10 10.90 9.35
C ARG A 227 -6.64 10.46 10.74
N TYR A 228 -7.54 9.85 11.51
CA TYR A 228 -7.25 9.40 12.88
C TYR A 228 -6.27 8.22 12.92
N LEU A 229 -6.31 7.34 11.92
CA LEU A 229 -5.31 6.29 11.74
C LEU A 229 -3.89 6.89 11.66
N PHE A 230 -3.75 8.03 10.98
CA PHE A 230 -2.50 8.79 10.87
C PHE A 230 -2.38 9.96 11.89
N ARG A 231 -2.98 9.85 13.08
CA ARG A 231 -2.93 10.90 14.13
C ARG A 231 -1.52 11.31 14.58
N ARG A 232 -0.51 10.47 14.37
CA ARG A 232 0.94 10.75 14.63
C ARG A 232 1.66 11.42 13.46
N PHE A 233 0.89 11.94 12.50
CA PHE A 233 1.40 12.66 11.34
C PHE A 233 0.75 14.04 11.25
N GLU A 234 1.57 15.03 10.88
CA GLU A 234 1.11 16.32 10.36
C GLU A 234 0.52 16.07 8.97
N GLU A 235 -0.68 16.57 8.71
CA GLU A 235 -1.31 16.47 7.40
C GLU A 235 -0.73 17.52 6.46
N LEU A 236 -0.24 17.09 5.30
CA LEU A 236 0.18 17.99 4.22
C LEU A 236 -0.90 18.08 3.14
N ALA A 237 -1.57 16.98 2.85
CA ALA A 237 -2.74 16.93 1.99
C ALA A 237 -3.58 15.68 2.29
N ALA A 238 -4.90 15.79 2.26
CA ALA A 238 -5.82 14.68 2.37
C ALA A 238 -7.08 15.00 1.56
N GLY A 239 -7.76 13.97 1.04
CA GLY A 239 -8.98 14.20 0.29
C GLY A 239 -9.47 12.96 -0.45
N PRO A 240 -10.56 13.10 -1.23
CA PRO A 240 -11.16 12.00 -1.96
C PRO A 240 -10.32 11.68 -3.21
N ILE A 241 -10.26 10.40 -3.58
CA ILE A 241 -9.60 9.96 -4.82
C ILE A 241 -10.56 10.06 -6.01
N THR A 242 -11.79 9.57 -5.86
CA THR A 242 -12.89 9.75 -6.81
C THR A 242 -14.21 9.99 -6.08
N GLY A 243 -15.18 10.55 -6.77
CA GLY A 243 -16.44 11.04 -6.21
C GLY A 243 -17.64 10.09 -6.39
N PRO A 244 -18.85 10.58 -6.11
CA PRO A 244 -20.08 9.78 -6.10
C PRO A 244 -20.47 9.22 -7.47
N GLY A 245 -20.11 9.87 -8.58
CA GLY A 245 -20.37 9.35 -9.93
C GLY A 245 -19.57 8.07 -10.19
N THR A 246 -18.31 8.05 -9.77
CA THR A 246 -17.49 6.82 -9.80
C THR A 246 -18.01 5.77 -8.81
N GLN A 247 -18.42 6.17 -7.59
CA GLN A 247 -18.99 5.27 -6.59
C GLN A 247 -20.28 4.59 -7.10
N LEU A 248 -21.19 5.36 -7.69
CA LEU A 248 -22.44 4.86 -8.28
C LEU A 248 -22.15 3.87 -9.41
N LEU A 249 -21.17 4.19 -10.27
CA LEU A 249 -20.76 3.30 -11.34
C LEU A 249 -20.27 1.94 -10.81
N LEU A 250 -19.51 1.91 -9.71
CA LEU A 250 -19.09 0.66 -9.08
C LEU A 250 -20.26 -0.09 -8.42
N SER A 251 -21.21 0.64 -7.85
CA SER A 251 -22.44 0.06 -7.26
C SER A 251 -23.31 -0.60 -8.32
N VAL A 252 -23.52 0.05 -9.47
CA VAL A 252 -24.28 -0.51 -10.60
C VAL A 252 -23.57 -1.72 -11.20
N ASP A 253 -22.24 -1.69 -11.36
CA ASP A 253 -21.43 -2.85 -11.76
C ASP A 253 -21.74 -4.06 -10.86
N HIS A 254 -21.66 -3.89 -9.54
CA HIS A 254 -21.87 -4.98 -8.58
C HIS A 254 -23.32 -5.43 -8.49
N LEU A 255 -24.30 -4.51 -8.61
CA LEU A 255 -25.71 -4.87 -8.67
C LEU A 255 -25.99 -5.78 -9.87
N VAL A 256 -25.52 -5.41 -11.07
CA VAL A 256 -25.70 -6.23 -12.27
C VAL A 256 -25.00 -7.57 -12.13
N ARG A 257 -23.78 -7.62 -11.56
CA ARG A 257 -23.11 -8.90 -11.27
C ARG A 257 -23.91 -9.78 -10.35
N GLY A 258 -24.50 -9.21 -9.29
CA GLY A 258 -25.33 -9.94 -8.34
C GLY A 258 -26.58 -10.53 -9.00
N LEU A 259 -27.32 -9.69 -9.75
CA LEU A 259 -28.56 -10.10 -10.43
C LEU A 259 -28.33 -11.16 -11.51
N THR A 260 -27.28 -10.98 -12.31
CA THR A 260 -27.00 -11.85 -13.47
C THR A 260 -26.04 -12.99 -13.16
N ARG A 261 -25.39 -12.98 -11.98
CA ARG A 261 -24.27 -13.86 -11.63
C ARG A 261 -23.11 -13.82 -12.63
N SER A 262 -22.96 -12.71 -13.35
CA SER A 262 -21.99 -12.57 -14.45
C SER A 262 -21.07 -11.37 -14.27
N ALA A 263 -19.78 -11.65 -14.05
CA ALA A 263 -18.73 -10.63 -14.02
C ALA A 263 -18.57 -9.91 -15.38
N LEU A 264 -18.91 -10.58 -16.48
CA LEU A 264 -18.90 -9.95 -17.81
C LEU A 264 -20.03 -8.93 -17.95
N ALA A 265 -21.24 -9.27 -17.52
CA ALA A 265 -22.39 -8.35 -17.57
C ALA A 265 -22.13 -7.08 -16.78
N GLY A 266 -21.63 -7.19 -15.54
CA GLY A 266 -21.26 -6.01 -14.75
C GLY A 266 -20.19 -5.14 -15.42
N ARG A 267 -19.12 -5.77 -15.94
CA ARG A 267 -18.07 -5.04 -16.66
C ARG A 267 -18.61 -4.34 -17.91
N ALA A 268 -19.54 -4.96 -18.62
CA ALA A 268 -20.20 -4.36 -19.78
C ALA A 268 -21.06 -3.16 -19.37
N THR A 269 -21.87 -3.27 -18.31
CA THR A 269 -22.65 -2.15 -17.76
C THR A 269 -21.74 -1.01 -17.32
N ARG A 270 -20.62 -1.32 -16.64
CA ARG A 270 -19.63 -0.33 -16.25
C ARG A 270 -19.00 0.37 -17.45
N ALA A 271 -18.78 -0.36 -18.55
CA ALA A 271 -18.28 0.21 -19.79
C ALA A 271 -19.33 1.08 -20.49
N LEU A 272 -20.61 0.72 -20.43
CA LEU A 272 -21.73 1.50 -20.98
C LEU A 272 -21.94 2.81 -20.20
N LEU A 273 -21.82 2.75 -18.88
CA LEU A 273 -22.05 3.88 -17.96
C LEU A 273 -20.76 4.60 -17.56
N PHE A 274 -19.67 4.43 -18.32
CA PHE A 274 -18.36 5.02 -17.98
C PHE A 274 -18.39 6.54 -17.81
N TRP A 275 -19.34 7.22 -18.49
CA TRP A 275 -19.53 8.66 -18.47
C TRP A 275 -19.99 9.19 -17.11
N LEU A 276 -20.58 8.35 -16.24
CA LEU A 276 -20.94 8.73 -14.87
C LEU A 276 -19.73 9.24 -14.07
N ARG A 277 -18.52 8.77 -14.39
CA ARG A 277 -17.28 9.28 -13.76
C ARG A 277 -17.01 10.75 -14.04
N ALA A 278 -17.46 11.26 -15.20
CA ALA A 278 -17.26 12.67 -15.53
C ALA A 278 -18.12 13.59 -14.65
N LEU A 279 -19.20 13.06 -14.05
CA LEU A 279 -20.02 13.81 -13.10
C LEU A 279 -19.26 14.14 -11.82
N ASP A 280 -18.22 13.38 -11.45
CA ASP A 280 -17.36 13.69 -10.29
C ASP A 280 -16.78 15.11 -10.38
N ALA A 281 -16.53 15.62 -11.60
CA ALA A 281 -16.00 16.96 -11.80
C ALA A 281 -17.02 18.08 -11.49
N LEU A 282 -18.31 17.75 -11.40
CA LEU A 282 -19.40 18.68 -11.06
C LEU A 282 -19.72 18.67 -9.57
N VAL A 283 -19.21 17.67 -8.82
CA VAL A 283 -19.50 17.52 -7.40
C VAL A 283 -18.47 18.30 -6.57
N PRO A 284 -18.91 19.27 -5.73
CA PRO A 284 -17.99 19.96 -4.85
C PRO A 284 -17.30 19.01 -3.87
N GLU A 285 -16.05 19.31 -3.51
CA GLU A 285 -15.22 18.43 -2.68
C GLU A 285 -15.91 18.03 -1.37
N ARG A 286 -16.61 18.96 -0.69
CA ARG A 286 -17.34 18.67 0.55
C ARG A 286 -18.37 17.53 0.42
N TYR A 287 -19.05 17.43 -0.72
CA TYR A 287 -20.00 16.33 -0.96
C TYR A 287 -19.25 15.08 -1.41
N ALA A 288 -18.22 15.24 -2.23
CA ALA A 288 -17.38 14.11 -2.63
C ALA A 288 -16.71 13.42 -1.42
N MET A 289 -16.45 14.15 -0.33
CA MET A 289 -15.92 13.59 0.92
C MET A 289 -16.87 12.60 1.61
N ASP A 290 -18.18 12.76 1.47
CA ASP A 290 -19.16 11.83 2.08
C ASP A 290 -19.43 10.60 1.21
N ASP A 291 -19.12 10.68 -0.09
CA ASP A 291 -19.48 9.66 -1.07
C ASP A 291 -18.28 9.09 -1.85
N ALA A 292 -17.06 9.36 -1.38
CA ALA A 292 -15.84 8.95 -2.08
C ALA A 292 -15.71 7.42 -2.17
N THR A 293 -15.10 6.94 -3.25
CA THR A 293 -14.71 5.52 -3.32
C THR A 293 -13.58 5.18 -2.36
N ALA A 294 -12.65 6.13 -2.16
CA ALA A 294 -11.42 5.97 -1.43
C ALA A 294 -10.84 7.35 -1.07
N PHE A 295 -9.97 7.37 -0.06
CA PHE A 295 -9.27 8.57 0.39
C PHE A 295 -7.76 8.40 0.26
N TYR A 296 -7.08 9.52 0.04
CA TYR A 296 -5.63 9.60 0.18
C TYR A 296 -5.24 10.42 1.42
N PHE A 297 -4.04 10.17 1.92
CA PHE A 297 -3.39 10.96 2.97
C PHE A 297 -1.91 11.12 2.63
N LEU A 298 -1.43 12.35 2.58
CA LEU A 298 -0.02 12.72 2.53
C LEU A 298 0.31 13.42 3.83
N GLY A 299 1.23 12.84 4.60
CA GLY A 299 1.60 13.37 5.90
C GLY A 299 3.09 13.35 6.17
N ARG A 300 3.48 14.10 7.20
CA ARG A 300 4.84 14.19 7.72
C ARG A 300 4.88 13.64 9.13
N LYS A 301 5.88 12.81 9.43
CA LYS A 301 6.09 12.24 10.77
C LYS A 301 6.22 13.37 11.81
N ARG A 302 5.50 13.23 12.93
CA ARG A 302 5.62 14.08 14.13
C ARG A 302 5.66 13.21 15.39
N ASP A 303 6.23 13.74 16.47
CA ASP A 303 6.36 12.99 17.74
C ASP A 303 5.10 13.02 18.62
N GLY A 304 4.17 13.95 18.35
CA GLY A 304 2.90 14.06 19.06
C GLY A 304 1.72 13.42 18.33
N GLU A 305 0.68 13.08 19.09
CA GLU A 305 -0.63 12.68 18.56
C GLU A 305 -1.57 13.89 18.43
N MET A 306 -2.36 13.90 17.36
CA MET A 306 -3.55 14.76 17.26
C MET A 306 -4.48 14.48 18.45
N PRO A 307 -4.92 15.50 19.22
CA PRO A 307 -5.90 15.34 20.28
C PRO A 307 -7.21 14.76 19.76
N ALA A 308 -7.84 13.88 20.54
CA ALA A 308 -9.09 13.24 20.14
C ALA A 308 -10.21 14.26 19.85
N ALA A 309 -10.25 15.40 20.53
CA ALA A 309 -11.25 16.44 20.26
C ALA A 309 -11.09 17.09 18.88
N GLU A 310 -9.85 17.19 18.36
CA GLU A 310 -9.57 17.81 17.06
C GLU A 310 -10.18 17.01 15.91
N ILE A 311 -10.41 15.70 16.09
CA ILE A 311 -11.00 14.86 15.04
C ILE A 311 -12.46 15.20 14.75
N LEU A 312 -13.19 15.73 15.73
CA LEU A 312 -14.59 16.12 15.55
C LEU A 312 -14.67 17.38 14.68
N THR A 313 -13.74 18.31 14.88
CA THR A 313 -13.61 19.51 14.05
C THR A 313 -12.95 19.24 12.69
N TYR A 314 -12.33 18.07 12.52
CA TYR A 314 -11.66 17.70 11.28
C TYR A 314 -12.65 17.34 10.16
N TYR A 315 -13.88 16.95 10.47
CA TYR A 315 -14.85 16.54 9.44
C TYR A 315 -15.05 17.65 8.39
N ARG A 316 -14.79 17.32 7.12
CA ARG A 316 -14.87 18.25 5.96
C ARG A 316 -15.97 17.85 4.96
N GLY A 317 -16.89 16.99 5.38
CA GLY A 317 -18.01 16.56 4.54
C GLY A 317 -19.15 17.57 4.51
N ALA A 318 -20.25 17.23 3.84
CA ALA A 318 -21.38 18.14 3.62
C ALA A 318 -22.35 18.23 4.81
N GLN A 319 -22.18 17.40 5.84
CA GLN A 319 -22.98 17.43 7.07
C GLN A 319 -22.42 18.40 8.13
N SER A 320 -21.44 19.22 7.76
CA SER A 320 -20.76 20.18 8.63
C SER A 320 -21.57 21.45 8.83
#